data_AF-A0A7X8V7I6-F1
#
_entry.id   AF-A0A7X8V7I6-F1
#
_cell.length_a   1.000
_cell.length_b   1.000
_cell.length_c   1.000
_cell.angle_alpha   90.00
_cell.angle_beta   90.00
_cell.angle_gamma   90.00
#
_symmetry.space_group_name_H-M   'P 1'
#
loop_
_entity.id
_entity.type
_entity.pdbx_description
1 polymer ?
#
loop_
_entity_poly.entity_id
_entity_poly.type
_entity_poly.pdbx_seq_one_letter_code
_entity_poly.pdbx_strand_id
1 'polypeptide(L)'
;MTSLLRECELGEIPNVFKEWTGIDITPQEEAKLRNNIHITEEDYMQVADSYNFQRAIVEIYNSHMQIGFVSGDHTAEDVFLAVYNPHGQRPSGIIKNVEFNEYLCKVSGFKKPLWELTDEIFVPYEEVFPNASCTVGGTRNAPFLTVVSGADTLLVPGWQNVVYKQSSGKTDTLYTRVPSVYMRQNGMFYVDRTLADLIK
;
A
#
# COMPACT_ATOMS: atom_id res chain seq x y z
N MET A 1 -6.65 -11.85 19.49
CA MET A 1 -7.55 -13.02 19.61
C MET A 1 -6.95 -14.27 18.97
N THR A 2 -6.68 -14.30 17.66
CA THR A 2 -6.14 -15.50 16.99
C THR A 2 -4.85 -16.05 17.62
N SER A 3 -3.87 -15.19 17.91
CA SER A 3 -2.62 -15.63 18.58
C SER A 3 -2.89 -16.16 19.98
N LEU A 4 -3.70 -15.44 20.77
CA LEU A 4 -4.08 -15.85 22.14
C LEU A 4 -4.70 -17.26 22.16
N LEU A 5 -5.66 -17.52 21.27
CA LEU A 5 -6.32 -18.84 21.20
C LEU A 5 -5.42 -19.94 20.65
N ARG A 6 -4.41 -19.61 19.84
CA ARG A 6 -3.43 -20.58 19.31
C ARG A 6 -2.37 -20.97 20.33
N GLU A 7 -2.07 -20.07 21.26
CA GLU A 7 -1.07 -20.26 22.30
C GLU A 7 -1.65 -20.89 23.57
N CYS A 8 -2.97 -20.78 23.79
CA CYS A 8 -3.61 -21.38 24.95
C CYS A 8 -3.79 -22.89 24.81
N GLU A 9 -3.93 -23.58 25.94
CA GLU A 9 -4.34 -24.98 25.92
C GLU A 9 -5.72 -25.11 25.28
N LEU A 10 -5.87 -26.16 24.47
CA LEU A 10 -7.11 -26.45 23.76
C LEU A 10 -8.31 -26.42 24.71
N GLY A 11 -8.22 -27.01 25.91
CA GLY A 11 -9.26 -27.02 26.94
C GLY A 11 -9.70 -25.64 27.44
N GLU A 12 -8.79 -24.66 27.38
CA GLU A 12 -9.00 -23.30 27.93
C GLU A 12 -9.61 -22.32 26.93
N ILE A 13 -9.82 -22.73 25.68
CA ILE A 13 -10.40 -21.88 24.62
C ILE A 13 -11.67 -21.16 25.09
N PRO A 14 -12.68 -21.81 25.72
CA PRO A 14 -13.87 -21.10 26.19
C PRO A 14 -13.57 -20.02 27.23
N ASN A 15 -12.67 -20.31 28.18
CA ASN A 15 -12.31 -19.39 29.25
C ASN A 15 -11.58 -18.17 28.70
N VAL A 16 -10.58 -18.39 27.84
CA VAL A 16 -9.82 -17.33 27.18
C VAL A 16 -10.73 -16.50 26.28
N PHE A 17 -11.63 -17.14 25.52
CA PHE A 17 -12.56 -16.43 24.66
C PHE A 17 -13.47 -15.50 25.49
N LYS A 18 -14.04 -16.02 26.59
CA LYS A 18 -14.89 -15.24 27.50
C LYS A 18 -14.14 -14.10 28.17
N GLU A 19 -12.93 -14.33 28.66
CA GLU A 19 -12.11 -13.32 29.33
C GLU A 19 -11.89 -12.08 28.44
N TRP A 20 -11.59 -12.31 27.16
CA TRP A 20 -11.21 -11.24 26.23
C TRP A 20 -12.37 -10.63 25.44
N THR A 21 -13.54 -11.29 25.41
CA THR A 21 -14.69 -10.84 24.60
C THR A 21 -15.96 -10.62 25.40
N GLY A 22 -16.05 -11.20 26.60
CA GLY A 22 -17.28 -11.30 27.38
C GLY A 22 -18.30 -12.31 26.82
N ILE A 23 -17.96 -13.06 25.76
CA ILE A 23 -18.88 -14.01 25.11
C ILE A 23 -18.66 -15.41 25.66
N ASP A 24 -19.75 -16.01 26.14
CA ASP A 24 -19.83 -17.44 26.44
C ASP A 24 -20.10 -18.23 25.15
N ILE A 25 -19.10 -18.95 24.66
CA ILE A 25 -19.24 -19.77 23.45
C ILE A 25 -19.94 -21.10 23.74
N THR A 26 -20.79 -21.54 22.82
CA THR A 26 -21.46 -22.85 22.90
C THR A 26 -20.50 -24.00 22.58
N PRO A 27 -20.80 -25.26 22.96
CA PRO A 27 -19.98 -26.41 22.58
C PRO A 27 -19.80 -26.57 21.06
N GLN A 28 -20.80 -26.14 20.27
CA GLN A 28 -20.73 -26.18 18.80
C GLN A 28 -19.74 -25.13 18.27
N GLU A 29 -19.77 -23.92 18.83
CA GLU A 29 -18.84 -22.84 18.48
C GLU A 29 -17.42 -23.15 18.92
N GLU A 30 -17.24 -23.75 20.10
CA GLU A 30 -15.96 -24.25 20.56
C GLU A 30 -15.38 -25.30 19.61
N ALA A 31 -16.20 -26.28 19.19
CA ALA A 31 -15.78 -27.28 18.21
C ALA A 31 -15.36 -26.64 16.88
N LYS A 32 -16.07 -25.61 16.41
CA LYS A 32 -15.67 -24.83 15.23
C LYS A 32 -14.28 -24.21 15.42
N LEU A 33 -14.01 -23.57 16.55
CA LEU A 33 -12.69 -22.97 16.82
C LEU A 33 -11.58 -24.03 16.82
N ARG A 34 -11.78 -25.13 17.53
CA ARG A 34 -10.81 -26.24 17.63
C ARG A 34 -10.48 -26.84 16.26
N ASN A 35 -11.49 -27.11 15.44
CA ASN A 35 -11.30 -27.73 14.12
C ASN A 35 -10.55 -26.83 13.13
N ASN A 36 -10.61 -25.51 13.31
CA ASN A 36 -10.03 -24.54 12.39
C ASN A 36 -8.77 -23.84 12.92
N ILE A 37 -8.31 -24.16 14.14
CA ILE A 37 -7.25 -23.42 14.86
C ILE A 37 -5.93 -23.32 14.08
N HIS A 38 -5.60 -24.35 13.30
CA HIS A 38 -4.38 -24.43 12.49
C HIS A 38 -4.55 -23.94 11.04
N ILE A 39 -5.78 -23.63 10.60
CA ILE A 39 -6.03 -23.22 9.21
C ILE A 39 -5.64 -21.75 9.04
N THR A 40 -4.68 -21.51 8.14
CA THR A 40 -4.19 -20.19 7.73
C THR A 40 -4.10 -20.13 6.21
N GLU A 41 -4.48 -19.00 5.61
CA GLU A 41 -4.14 -18.71 4.22
C GLU A 41 -2.83 -17.95 4.15
N GLU A 42 -1.89 -18.46 3.35
CA GLU A 42 -0.62 -17.77 3.08
C GLU A 42 -0.78 -16.66 2.03
N ASP A 43 -1.71 -16.85 1.08
CA ASP A 43 -2.03 -15.83 0.09
C ASP A 43 -3.00 -14.81 0.69
N TYR A 44 -2.48 -13.63 1.01
CA TYR A 44 -3.28 -12.54 1.60
C TYR A 44 -4.49 -12.15 0.75
N MET A 45 -4.44 -12.36 -0.57
CA MET A 45 -5.56 -12.06 -1.47
C MET A 45 -6.72 -13.06 -1.33
N GLN A 46 -6.46 -14.27 -0.82
CA GLN A 46 -7.46 -15.33 -0.65
C GLN A 46 -7.99 -15.43 0.78
N VAL A 47 -7.37 -14.73 1.73
CA VAL A 47 -7.76 -14.72 3.15
C VAL A 47 -9.24 -14.37 3.34
N ALA A 48 -9.75 -13.41 2.57
CA ALA A 48 -11.14 -12.96 2.67
C ALA A 48 -12.16 -14.01 2.18
N ASP A 49 -11.77 -14.85 1.23
CA ASP A 49 -12.66 -15.83 0.60
C ASP A 49 -12.64 -17.20 1.30
N SER A 50 -11.56 -17.51 2.02
CA SER A 50 -11.38 -18.83 2.61
C SER A 50 -12.11 -19.02 3.95
N TYR A 51 -12.30 -20.28 4.33
CA TYR A 51 -12.77 -20.64 5.67
C TYR A 51 -11.59 -20.94 6.58
N ASN A 52 -10.97 -19.89 7.12
CA ASN A 52 -9.83 -19.96 8.03
C ASN A 52 -10.23 -19.71 9.49
N PHE A 53 -9.24 -19.81 10.40
CA PHE A 53 -9.48 -19.62 11.83
C PHE A 53 -10.09 -18.25 12.18
N GLN A 54 -9.71 -17.20 11.46
CA GLN A 54 -10.25 -15.85 11.68
C GLN A 54 -11.75 -15.82 11.33
N ARG A 55 -12.14 -16.45 10.23
CA ARG A 55 -13.55 -16.54 9.84
C ARG A 55 -14.40 -17.28 10.88
N ALA A 56 -13.89 -18.37 11.45
CA ALA A 56 -14.59 -19.09 12.53
C ALA A 56 -14.83 -18.21 13.77
N ILE A 57 -13.87 -17.35 14.14
CA ILE A 57 -14.03 -16.38 15.23
C ILE A 57 -15.07 -15.31 14.88
N VAL A 58 -15.03 -14.77 13.65
CA VAL A 58 -15.98 -13.75 13.18
C VAL A 58 -17.41 -14.29 13.15
N GLU A 59 -17.64 -15.54 12.76
CA GLU A 59 -18.97 -16.15 12.82
C GLU A 59 -19.55 -16.18 14.24
N ILE A 60 -18.71 -16.44 15.25
CA ILE A 60 -19.11 -16.40 16.66
C ILE A 60 -19.44 -14.97 17.08
N TYR A 61 -18.64 -13.99 16.68
CA TYR A 61 -19.01 -12.59 16.94
C TYR A 61 -20.35 -12.23 16.30
N ASN A 62 -20.59 -12.65 15.06
CA ASN A 62 -21.85 -12.35 14.38
C ASN A 62 -23.07 -13.08 15.00
N SER A 63 -22.89 -14.26 15.60
CA SER A 63 -23.99 -14.98 16.28
C SER A 63 -24.35 -14.36 17.63
N HIS A 64 -23.37 -13.75 18.32
CA HIS A 64 -23.55 -13.16 19.65
C HIS A 64 -23.71 -11.62 19.64
N MET A 65 -23.36 -10.96 18.55
CA MET A 65 -23.45 -9.50 18.39
C MET A 65 -24.45 -9.12 17.29
N GLN A 66 -25.06 -7.95 17.42
CA GLN A 66 -25.91 -7.36 16.37
C GLN A 66 -25.09 -6.63 15.30
N ILE A 67 -23.96 -7.22 14.91
CA ILE A 67 -23.02 -6.69 13.93
C ILE A 67 -22.91 -7.69 12.79
N GLY A 68 -23.08 -7.21 11.55
CA GLY A 68 -22.92 -8.01 10.33
C GLY A 68 -21.81 -7.44 9.46
N PHE A 69 -21.13 -8.33 8.73
CA PHE A 69 -20.11 -7.98 7.75
C PHE A 69 -20.54 -8.52 6.38
N VAL A 70 -20.36 -7.73 5.32
CA VAL A 70 -20.74 -8.09 3.95
C VAL A 70 -19.54 -8.63 3.16
N SER A 71 -18.34 -8.10 3.40
CA SER A 71 -17.08 -8.58 2.81
C SER A 71 -15.91 -8.37 3.78
N GLY A 72 -14.79 -9.04 3.52
CA GLY A 72 -13.48 -8.72 4.11
C GLY A 72 -12.69 -7.67 3.31
N ASP A 73 -13.34 -7.01 2.36
CA ASP A 73 -12.75 -6.03 1.43
C ASP A 73 -13.51 -4.69 1.54
N HIS A 74 -13.17 -3.72 0.70
CA HIS A 74 -13.86 -2.46 0.59
C HIS A 74 -15.29 -2.60 0.06
N THR A 75 -16.15 -1.70 0.49
CA THR A 75 -17.50 -1.47 -0.01
C THR A 75 -17.58 -0.12 -0.70
N ALA A 76 -18.65 0.12 -1.47
CA ALA A 76 -18.80 1.31 -2.32
C ALA A 76 -19.69 2.40 -1.72
N GLU A 77 -19.92 2.41 -0.40
CA GLU A 77 -20.74 3.45 0.22
C GLU A 77 -20.05 4.82 0.18
N ASP A 78 -20.87 5.86 0.08
CA ASP A 78 -20.42 7.23 0.30
C ASP A 78 -19.89 7.40 1.73
N VAL A 79 -18.78 8.11 1.88
CA VAL A 79 -18.15 8.37 3.19
C VAL A 79 -18.47 9.75 3.72
N PHE A 80 -18.49 9.89 5.05
CA PHE A 80 -18.65 11.19 5.70
C PHE A 80 -17.36 12.02 5.60
N LEU A 81 -17.49 13.26 5.12
CA LEU A 81 -16.40 14.24 5.07
C LEU A 81 -16.64 15.35 6.09
N ALA A 82 -15.76 15.46 7.09
CA ALA A 82 -15.73 16.55 8.05
C ALA A 82 -14.60 17.54 7.70
N VAL A 83 -14.93 18.82 7.47
CA VAL A 83 -13.96 19.85 7.06
C VAL A 83 -13.96 21.04 8.01
N TYR A 84 -12.77 21.39 8.48
CA TYR A 84 -12.48 22.68 9.07
C TYR A 84 -11.61 23.51 8.12
N ASN A 85 -12.06 24.72 7.79
CA ASN A 85 -11.26 25.69 7.05
C ASN A 85 -11.40 27.05 7.75
N PRO A 86 -10.30 27.68 8.22
CA PRO A 86 -10.35 28.92 9.00
C PRO A 86 -10.95 30.11 8.25
N HIS A 87 -11.00 30.06 6.92
CA HIS A 87 -11.60 31.10 6.08
C HIS A 87 -13.03 30.78 5.66
N GLY A 88 -13.65 29.74 6.23
CA GLY A 88 -15.04 29.36 5.95
C GLY A 88 -15.26 28.73 4.57
N GLN A 89 -14.20 28.50 3.79
CA GLN A 89 -14.24 27.85 2.48
C GLN A 89 -14.47 26.34 2.66
N ARG A 90 -15.65 25.93 3.12
CA ARG A 90 -15.98 24.53 3.37
C ARG A 90 -16.83 23.99 2.22
N PRO A 91 -16.46 22.87 1.59
CA PRO A 91 -17.31 22.23 0.61
C PRO A 91 -18.51 21.57 1.34
N SER A 92 -19.64 21.40 0.63
CA SER A 92 -20.87 20.86 1.21
C SER A 92 -21.68 20.09 0.15
N GLY A 93 -22.54 19.18 0.60
CA GLY A 93 -23.32 18.31 -0.29
C GLY A 93 -22.61 16.99 -0.59
N ILE A 94 -23.04 16.32 -1.66
CA ILE A 94 -22.38 15.11 -2.18
C ILE A 94 -21.21 15.58 -3.04
N ILE A 95 -19.99 15.20 -2.65
CA ILE A 95 -18.75 15.64 -3.29
C ILE A 95 -18.00 14.40 -3.75
N LYS A 96 -17.63 14.35 -5.03
CA LYS A 96 -16.81 13.28 -5.57
C LYS A 96 -15.37 13.41 -5.08
N ASN A 97 -14.65 12.30 -5.01
CA ASN A 97 -13.21 12.28 -4.68
C ASN A 97 -12.38 13.22 -5.57
N VAL A 98 -12.71 13.33 -6.86
CA VAL A 98 -12.05 14.25 -7.80
C VAL A 98 -12.33 15.72 -7.48
N GLU A 99 -13.57 16.08 -7.13
CA GLU A 99 -13.95 17.44 -6.73
C GLU A 99 -13.31 17.81 -5.38
N PHE A 100 -13.19 16.84 -4.48
CA PHE A 100 -12.49 17.04 -3.21
C PHE A 100 -10.99 17.24 -3.42
N ASN A 101 -10.36 16.52 -4.36
CA ASN A 101 -8.98 16.76 -4.75
C ASN A 101 -8.77 18.18 -5.28
N GLU A 102 -9.64 18.65 -6.18
CA GLU A 102 -9.59 20.02 -6.72
C GLU A 102 -9.72 21.07 -5.62
N TYR A 103 -10.65 20.86 -4.67
CA TYR A 103 -10.80 21.71 -3.50
C TYR A 103 -9.50 21.77 -2.67
N LEU A 104 -8.90 20.61 -2.36
CA LEU A 104 -7.65 20.53 -1.60
C LEU A 104 -6.50 21.25 -2.32
N CYS A 105 -6.32 21.02 -3.62
CA CYS A 105 -5.32 21.72 -4.42
C CYS A 105 -5.48 23.24 -4.31
N LYS A 106 -6.70 23.74 -4.44
CA LYS A 106 -7.00 25.17 -4.38
C LYS A 106 -6.70 25.78 -3.01
N VAL A 107 -7.14 25.14 -1.92
CA VAL A 107 -6.90 25.68 -0.56
C VAL A 107 -5.45 25.54 -0.10
N SER A 108 -4.72 24.56 -0.63
CA SER A 108 -3.28 24.41 -0.41
C SER A 108 -2.42 25.33 -1.31
N GLY A 109 -3.04 26.11 -2.20
CA GLY A 109 -2.34 27.08 -3.04
C GLY A 109 -1.61 26.48 -4.24
N PHE A 110 -1.88 25.22 -4.60
CA PHE A 110 -1.34 24.62 -5.81
C PHE A 110 -1.79 25.40 -7.05
N LYS A 111 -0.86 25.59 -7.98
CA LYS A 111 -1.13 26.29 -9.25
C LYS A 111 -1.59 25.36 -10.37
N LYS A 112 -1.35 24.07 -10.20
CA LYS A 112 -1.70 22.99 -11.14
C LYS A 112 -2.38 21.86 -10.36
N PRO A 113 -3.28 21.09 -11.00
CA PRO A 113 -3.83 19.89 -10.39
C PRO A 113 -2.76 18.82 -10.16
N LEU A 114 -3.02 17.87 -9.26
CA LEU A 114 -2.00 16.84 -8.92
C LEU A 114 -1.62 15.94 -10.09
N TRP A 115 -2.52 15.68 -11.04
CA TRP A 115 -2.21 14.84 -12.19
C TRP A 115 -1.20 15.50 -13.12
N GLU A 116 -1.31 16.81 -13.39
CA GLU A 116 -0.28 17.55 -14.14
C GLU A 116 1.06 17.54 -13.41
N LEU A 117 1.05 17.72 -12.08
CA LEU A 117 2.28 17.62 -11.28
C LEU A 117 2.87 16.22 -11.31
N THR A 118 2.03 15.18 -11.35
CA THR A 118 2.47 13.78 -11.46
C THR A 118 3.20 13.56 -12.78
N ASP A 119 2.63 14.03 -13.89
CA ASP A 119 3.24 13.92 -15.22
C ASP A 119 4.54 14.73 -15.34
N GLU A 120 4.65 15.84 -14.62
CA GLU A 120 5.87 16.67 -14.58
C GLU A 120 7.00 16.02 -13.77
N ILE A 121 6.65 15.40 -12.63
CA ILE A 121 7.60 14.84 -11.65
C ILE A 121 8.03 13.42 -12.04
N PHE A 122 7.12 12.59 -12.50
CA PHE A 122 7.33 11.17 -12.76
C PHE A 122 7.33 10.92 -14.27
N VAL A 123 8.51 10.99 -14.87
CA VAL A 123 8.66 10.93 -16.33
C VAL A 123 9.26 9.59 -16.73
N PRO A 124 8.79 8.96 -17.82
CA PRO A 124 9.39 7.74 -18.34
C PRO A 124 10.91 7.88 -18.49
N TYR A 125 11.67 6.90 -17.99
CA TYR A 125 13.14 6.98 -18.00
C TYR A 125 13.73 7.19 -19.42
N GLU A 126 13.03 6.71 -20.45
CA GLU A 126 13.43 6.86 -21.86
C GLU A 126 13.43 8.31 -22.31
N GLU A 127 12.49 9.12 -21.80
CA GLU A 127 12.44 10.56 -22.07
C GLU A 127 13.52 11.33 -21.28
N VAL A 128 13.85 10.85 -20.08
CA VAL A 128 14.89 11.47 -19.23
C VAL A 128 16.29 11.16 -19.75
N PHE A 129 16.48 9.97 -20.34
CA PHE A 129 17.78 9.47 -20.79
C PHE A 129 17.78 9.05 -22.27
N PRO A 130 17.46 9.95 -23.21
CA PRO A 130 17.22 9.60 -24.62
C PRO A 130 18.46 9.06 -25.36
N ASN A 131 19.66 9.38 -24.88
CA ASN A 131 20.93 8.98 -25.50
C ASN A 131 21.72 7.95 -24.69
N ALA A 132 21.17 7.48 -23.57
CA ALA A 132 21.85 6.53 -22.70
C ALA A 132 21.37 5.09 -22.96
N SER A 133 22.24 4.12 -22.73
CA SER A 133 21.84 2.72 -22.73
C SER A 133 21.15 2.40 -21.41
N CYS A 134 19.86 2.07 -21.47
CA CYS A 134 19.02 1.83 -20.30
C CYS A 134 18.60 0.36 -20.23
N THR A 135 18.80 -0.27 -19.08
CA THR A 135 18.39 -1.65 -18.81
C THR A 135 17.61 -1.73 -17.52
N VAL A 136 16.38 -2.21 -17.60
CA VAL A 136 15.57 -2.55 -16.42
C VAL A 136 15.93 -3.98 -15.98
N GLY A 137 16.24 -4.16 -14.71
CA GLY A 137 16.60 -5.44 -14.11
C GLY A 137 16.08 -5.60 -12.68
N GLY A 138 16.58 -6.63 -12.01
CA GLY A 138 16.23 -6.94 -10.62
C GLY A 138 15.10 -7.95 -10.47
N THR A 139 14.55 -8.03 -9.26
CA THR A 139 13.47 -8.97 -8.92
C THR A 139 12.12 -8.25 -8.82
N ARG A 140 11.02 -9.00 -8.74
CA ARG A 140 9.67 -8.45 -8.52
C ARG A 140 9.62 -7.46 -7.35
N ASN A 141 10.40 -7.70 -6.29
CA ASN A 141 10.38 -6.91 -5.05
C ASN A 141 11.56 -5.94 -4.93
N ALA A 142 12.54 -6.03 -5.84
CA ALA A 142 13.70 -5.14 -5.89
C ALA A 142 14.09 -4.89 -7.35
N PRO A 143 13.25 -4.19 -8.13
CA PRO A 143 13.59 -3.78 -9.48
C PRO A 143 14.61 -2.63 -9.43
N PHE A 144 15.43 -2.52 -10.46
CA PHE A 144 16.33 -1.38 -10.64
C PHE A 144 16.45 -1.04 -12.12
N LEU A 145 16.75 0.22 -12.40
CA LEU A 145 17.13 0.72 -13.70
C LEU A 145 18.64 1.00 -13.70
N THR A 146 19.35 0.44 -14.66
CA THR A 146 20.75 0.78 -14.96
C THR A 146 20.78 1.71 -16.17
N VAL A 147 21.40 2.88 -16.01
CA VAL A 147 21.57 3.88 -17.08
C VAL A 147 23.05 4.07 -17.33
N VAL A 148 23.53 3.78 -18.54
CA VAL A 148 24.94 3.93 -18.93
C VAL A 148 25.07 5.07 -19.94
N SER A 149 25.83 6.10 -19.57
CA SER A 149 26.17 7.24 -20.43
C SER A 149 27.68 7.44 -20.44
N GLY A 150 28.33 7.05 -21.53
CA GLY A 150 29.80 7.11 -21.66
C GLY A 150 30.51 6.32 -20.54
N ALA A 151 31.23 7.04 -19.67
CA ALA A 151 31.96 6.45 -18.53
C ALA A 151 31.15 6.45 -17.23
N ASP A 152 29.98 7.07 -17.20
CA ASP A 152 29.11 7.16 -16.04
C ASP A 152 28.03 6.07 -16.10
N THR A 153 27.73 5.46 -14.95
CA THR A 153 26.61 4.53 -14.78
C THR A 153 25.76 4.96 -13.59
N LEU A 154 24.45 5.12 -13.78
CA LEU A 154 23.49 5.28 -12.69
C LEU A 154 22.77 3.97 -12.43
N LEU A 155 22.66 3.59 -11.16
CA LEU A 155 21.75 2.56 -10.69
C LEU A 155 20.63 3.22 -9.90
N VAL A 156 19.39 3.06 -10.37
CA VAL A 156 18.17 3.64 -9.82
C VAL A 156 17.29 2.51 -9.29
N PRO A 157 17.33 2.18 -7.99
CA PRO A 157 16.42 1.21 -7.39
C PRO A 157 14.98 1.71 -7.45
N GLY A 158 14.00 0.84 -7.68
CA GLY A 158 12.58 1.20 -7.70
C GLY A 158 12.01 1.46 -6.31
N TRP A 159 11.08 2.42 -6.23
CA TRP A 159 10.35 2.82 -5.01
C TRP A 159 11.25 3.38 -3.90
N GLN A 160 12.40 3.94 -4.30
CA GLN A 160 13.37 4.53 -3.39
C GLN A 160 13.78 5.91 -3.86
N ASN A 161 14.20 6.76 -2.92
CA ASN A 161 14.69 8.11 -3.16
C ASN A 161 16.23 8.17 -3.15
N VAL A 162 16.88 7.12 -3.67
CA VAL A 162 18.34 6.98 -3.73
C VAL A 162 18.75 6.58 -5.13
N VAL A 163 19.90 7.07 -5.58
CA VAL A 163 20.56 6.71 -6.83
C VAL A 163 22.04 6.50 -6.57
N TYR A 164 22.61 5.46 -7.15
CA TYR A 164 24.04 5.20 -7.06
C TYR A 164 24.70 5.61 -8.37
N LYS A 165 25.58 6.60 -8.33
CA LYS A 165 26.36 7.02 -9.49
C LYS A 165 27.73 6.38 -9.44
N GLN A 166 28.08 5.62 -10.46
CA GLN A 166 29.40 5.09 -10.68
C GLN A 166 30.12 5.92 -11.74
N SER A 167 31.30 6.43 -11.40
CA SER A 167 32.17 7.15 -12.34
C SER A 167 33.63 6.88 -12.01
N SER A 168 34.43 6.54 -13.02
CA SER A 168 35.88 6.31 -12.87
C SER A 168 36.27 5.37 -11.71
N GLY A 169 35.48 4.31 -11.49
CA GLY A 169 35.72 3.31 -10.44
C GLY A 169 35.28 3.72 -9.03
N LYS A 170 34.66 4.90 -8.84
CA LYS A 170 34.05 5.34 -7.58
C LYS A 170 32.54 5.23 -7.64
N THR A 171 31.90 4.94 -6.51
CA THR A 171 30.43 4.92 -6.37
C THR A 171 30.00 5.98 -5.36
N ASP A 172 29.21 6.94 -5.82
CA ASP A 172 28.59 7.98 -5.00
C ASP A 172 27.12 7.62 -4.76
N THR A 173 26.66 7.81 -3.53
CA THR A 173 25.24 7.65 -3.17
C THR A 173 24.58 9.02 -3.13
N LEU A 174 23.55 9.21 -3.95
CA LEU A 174 22.84 10.47 -4.11
C LEU A 174 21.38 10.28 -3.70
N TYR A 175 20.83 11.26 -2.99
CA TYR A 175 19.42 11.25 -2.59
C TYR A 175 18.60 12.16 -3.50
N THR A 176 17.48 11.64 -3.98
CA THR A 176 16.55 12.38 -4.84
C THR A 176 15.44 12.99 -4.00
N ARG A 177 14.82 14.05 -4.54
CA ARG A 177 13.69 14.72 -3.87
C ARG A 177 12.43 13.87 -3.89
N VAL A 178 12.26 13.08 -4.96
CA VAL A 178 11.13 12.18 -5.17
C VAL A 178 11.65 10.76 -5.39
N PRO A 179 10.92 9.72 -4.96
CA PRO A 179 11.32 8.35 -5.22
C PRO A 179 11.20 8.03 -6.70
N SER A 180 12.02 7.13 -7.21
CA SER A 180 11.74 6.50 -8.50
C SER A 180 10.54 5.56 -8.35
N VAL A 181 9.77 5.35 -9.43
CA VAL A 181 8.62 4.45 -9.43
C VAL A 181 8.77 3.43 -10.53
N TYR A 182 8.79 2.15 -10.16
CA TYR A 182 8.68 1.06 -11.13
C TYR A 182 7.21 0.65 -11.28
N MET A 183 6.69 0.74 -12.50
CA MET A 183 5.34 0.28 -12.84
C MET A 183 5.39 -1.13 -13.41
N ARG A 184 4.85 -2.09 -12.67
CA ARG A 184 4.84 -3.50 -13.06
C ARG A 184 3.98 -3.77 -14.29
N GLN A 185 2.92 -3.00 -14.52
CA GLN A 185 2.00 -3.24 -15.65
C GLN A 185 2.67 -3.05 -17.01
N ASN A 186 3.59 -2.08 -17.13
CA ASN A 186 4.28 -1.76 -18.37
C ASN A 186 5.80 -1.99 -18.32
N GLY A 187 6.35 -2.40 -17.18
CA GLY A 187 7.78 -2.66 -17.01
C GLY A 187 8.65 -1.40 -17.04
N MET A 188 8.06 -0.21 -16.85
CA MET A 188 8.78 1.06 -16.98
C MET A 188 9.14 1.67 -15.63
N PHE A 189 10.27 2.37 -15.62
CA PHE A 189 10.64 3.31 -14.57
C PHE A 189 10.14 4.72 -14.89
N TYR A 190 9.54 5.35 -13.90
CA TYR A 190 9.21 6.78 -13.91
C TYR A 190 10.11 7.47 -12.89
N VAL A 191 10.83 8.48 -13.33
CA VAL A 191 11.89 9.12 -12.58
C VAL A 191 11.82 10.64 -12.70
N ASP A 192 12.47 11.33 -11.77
CA ASP A 192 12.62 12.79 -11.81
C ASP A 192 13.46 13.22 -13.03
N ARG A 193 13.00 14.24 -13.77
CA ARG A 193 13.74 14.82 -14.90
C ARG A 193 15.14 15.30 -14.48
N THR A 194 15.32 15.73 -13.23
CA THR A 194 16.62 16.20 -12.75
C THR A 194 17.68 15.11 -12.68
N LEU A 195 17.31 13.82 -12.80
CA LEU A 195 18.31 12.75 -12.89
C LEU A 195 19.16 12.83 -14.16
N ALA A 196 18.66 13.46 -15.23
CA ALA A 196 19.44 13.70 -16.44
C ALA A 196 20.72 14.51 -16.13
N ASP A 197 20.66 15.43 -15.15
CA ASP A 197 21.80 16.27 -14.76
C ASP A 197 22.93 15.46 -14.08
N LEU A 198 22.63 14.23 -13.64
CA LEU A 198 23.60 13.36 -12.98
C LEU A 198 24.48 12.59 -13.96
N ILE A 199 24.13 12.57 -15.25
CA ILE A 199 24.94 11.95 -16.31
C ILE A 199 25.37 13.01 -17.31
N LYS A 200 26.56 12.81 -17.90
CA LYS A 200 27.08 13.66 -18.97
C LYS A 200 27.02 12.95 -20.31
#